data_AF-A0A416MDK2-F1
#
_entry.id   AF-A0A416MDK2-F1
#
_cell.length_a   1.000
_cell.length_b   1.000
_cell.length_c   1.000
_cell.angle_alpha   90.00
_cell.angle_beta   90.00
_cell.angle_gamma   90.00
#
_symmetry.space_group_name_H-M   'P 1'
#
loop_
_entity.id
_entity.type
_entity.pdbx_description
1 polymer ?
#
loop_
_entity_poly.entity_id
_entity_poly.type
_entity_poly.pdbx_seq_one_letter_code
_entity_poly.pdbx_strand_id
1 'polypeptide(L)'
;MMVMAEISKLLKKEDEKEFLNQAQMVKKAYNQTLLIKENGRAYYRSYDNGEITQANQALPLCFGMVPKECVKSVQAELLALCTDSHLKCGEIGLVYILRALSEMNQHEKIHEMIMKKDHPSYLRFINNNETTLPEFWRDDARSRNHDIRRSARYSYNFGKLHF
;
A
#
# COMPACT_ATOMS: atom_id res chain seq x y z
N MET A 1 -0.18 -16.48 -4.65
CA MET A 1 0.53 -17.20 -5.73
C MET A 1 2.04 -17.11 -5.59
N MET A 2 2.66 -15.92 -5.58
CA MET A 2 4.13 -15.82 -5.35
C MET A 2 4.59 -16.52 -4.05
N VAL A 3 3.93 -16.25 -2.93
CA VAL A 3 4.21 -16.93 -1.65
C VAL A 3 4.02 -18.45 -1.73
N MET A 4 3.02 -18.92 -2.48
CA MET A 4 2.78 -20.36 -2.64
C MET A 4 3.87 -21.02 -3.51
N ALA A 5 4.36 -20.31 -4.53
CA ALA A 5 5.50 -20.75 -5.33
C ALA A 5 6.76 -20.88 -4.46
N GLU A 6 7.04 -19.89 -3.61
CA GLU A 6 8.16 -19.93 -2.66
C GLU A 6 8.03 -21.08 -1.65
N ILE A 7 6.83 -21.26 -1.06
CA ILE A 7 6.55 -22.37 -0.16
C ILE A 7 6.74 -23.72 -0.87
N SER A 8 6.20 -23.86 -2.08
CA SER A 8 6.35 -25.08 -2.89
C SER A 8 7.83 -25.40 -3.12
N LYS A 9 8.63 -24.39 -3.50
CA LYS A 9 10.07 -24.52 -3.69
C LYS A 9 10.79 -24.97 -2.41
N LEU A 10 10.50 -24.30 -1.29
CA LEU A 10 11.10 -24.62 0.02
C LEU A 10 10.77 -26.03 0.49
N LEU A 11 9.52 -26.46 0.26
CA LEU A 11 9.03 -27.79 0.60
C LEU A 11 9.34 -28.85 -0.46
N LYS A 12 10.07 -28.50 -1.53
CA LYS A 12 10.41 -29.36 -2.67
C LYS A 12 9.20 -30.03 -3.30
N LYS A 13 8.11 -29.28 -3.45
CA LYS A 13 6.89 -29.66 -4.17
C LYS A 13 6.96 -29.21 -5.63
N GLU A 14 6.22 -29.90 -6.51
CA GLU A 14 6.28 -29.70 -7.96
C GLU A 14 5.37 -28.56 -8.46
N ASP A 15 4.58 -27.96 -7.57
CA ASP A 15 3.54 -26.98 -7.92
C ASP A 15 4.08 -25.55 -8.14
N GLU A 16 5.38 -25.31 -7.93
CA GLU A 16 6.02 -23.98 -8.04
C GLU A 16 5.71 -23.33 -9.40
N LYS A 17 5.89 -24.09 -10.48
CA LYS A 17 5.67 -23.60 -11.85
C LYS A 17 4.21 -23.21 -12.08
N GLU A 18 3.27 -23.97 -11.53
CA GLU A 18 1.85 -23.66 -11.65
C GLU A 18 1.51 -22.34 -10.93
N PHE A 19 1.96 -22.18 -9.68
CA PHE A 19 1.74 -20.95 -8.93
C PHE A 19 2.38 -19.73 -9.60
N LEU A 20 3.56 -19.87 -10.19
CA LEU A 20 4.19 -18.79 -10.96
C LEU A 20 3.37 -18.42 -12.20
N ASN A 21 2.84 -19.40 -12.94
CA ASN A 21 1.97 -19.14 -14.09
C ASN A 21 0.69 -18.41 -13.67
N GLN A 22 0.04 -18.85 -12.59
CA GLN A 22 -1.14 -18.17 -12.04
C GLN A 22 -0.82 -16.74 -11.60
N ALA A 23 0.33 -16.50 -10.96
CA ALA A 23 0.78 -15.16 -10.60
C ALA A 23 0.95 -14.25 -11.82
N GLN A 24 1.55 -14.76 -12.91
CA GLN A 24 1.69 -14.00 -14.15
C GLN A 24 0.34 -13.70 -14.81
N MET A 25 -0.60 -14.65 -14.81
CA MET A 25 -1.95 -14.44 -15.33
C MET A 25 -2.67 -13.32 -14.56
N VAL A 26 -2.62 -13.34 -13.23
CA VAL A 26 -3.20 -12.29 -12.38
C VAL A 26 -2.53 -10.95 -12.63
N LYS A 27 -1.19 -10.89 -12.69
CA LYS A 27 -0.44 -9.66 -12.99
C LYS A 27 -0.85 -9.06 -14.34
N LYS A 28 -0.98 -9.91 -15.36
CA LYS A 28 -1.41 -9.49 -16.70
C LYS A 28 -2.82 -8.93 -16.69
N ALA A 29 -3.77 -9.67 -16.11
CA ALA A 29 -5.17 -9.23 -16.03
C ALA A 29 -5.30 -7.93 -15.23
N TYR A 30 -4.66 -7.84 -14.06
CA TYR A 30 -4.67 -6.65 -13.21
C TYR A 30 -4.18 -5.40 -13.98
N ASN A 31 -3.04 -5.52 -14.68
CA ASN A 31 -2.50 -4.41 -15.46
C ASN A 31 -3.34 -4.09 -16.71
N GLN A 32 -3.94 -5.08 -17.37
CA GLN A 32 -4.83 -4.82 -18.50
C GLN A 32 -6.11 -4.09 -18.09
N THR A 33 -6.61 -4.36 -16.89
CA THR A 33 -7.89 -3.83 -16.41
C THR A 33 -7.76 -2.50 -15.68
N LEU A 34 -6.71 -2.33 -14.86
CA LEU A 34 -6.65 -1.23 -13.87
C LEU A 34 -5.58 -0.19 -14.17
N LEU A 35 -4.54 -0.51 -14.96
CA LEU A 35 -3.49 0.44 -15.32
C LEU A 35 -3.93 1.28 -16.52
N ILE A 36 -4.02 2.59 -16.32
CA ILE A 36 -4.30 3.56 -17.37
C ILE A 36 -2.97 4.15 -17.86
N LYS A 37 -2.79 4.24 -19.17
CA LYS A 37 -1.64 4.89 -19.83
C LYS A 37 -2.17 5.91 -20.83
N GLU A 38 -2.10 7.20 -20.48
CA GLU A 38 -2.62 8.29 -21.33
C GLU A 38 -1.84 9.58 -21.10
N ASN A 39 -1.71 10.42 -22.12
CA ASN A 39 -1.08 11.76 -22.01
C ASN A 39 0.30 11.76 -21.32
N GLY A 40 1.10 10.71 -21.54
CA GLY A 40 2.43 10.55 -20.92
C GLY A 40 2.39 10.17 -19.42
N ARG A 41 1.20 9.93 -18.85
CA ARG A 41 1.00 9.46 -17.47
C ARG A 41 0.62 7.98 -17.47
N ALA A 42 0.99 7.31 -16.40
CA ALA A 42 0.54 5.99 -16.03
C ALA A 42 0.13 5.96 -14.55
N TYR A 43 -1.09 5.48 -14.28
CA TYR A 43 -1.68 5.40 -12.95
C TYR A 43 -2.72 4.28 -12.89
N TYR A 44 -3.01 3.80 -11.68
CA TYR A 44 -4.09 2.84 -11.45
C TYR A 44 -5.37 3.53 -11.02
N ARG A 45 -6.51 2.98 -11.39
CA ARG A 45 -7.82 3.42 -10.90
C ARG A 45 -8.66 2.23 -10.44
N SER A 46 -9.63 2.51 -9.60
CA SER A 46 -10.66 1.54 -9.19
C SER A 46 -11.44 1.02 -10.39
N TYR A 47 -11.78 -0.27 -10.38
CA TYR A 47 -12.60 -0.89 -11.42
C TYR A 47 -14.02 -0.34 -11.41
N ASP A 48 -14.61 -0.20 -10.23
CA ASP A 48 -16.05 0.04 -10.07
C ASP A 48 -16.45 1.47 -10.40
N ASN A 49 -15.70 2.45 -9.89
CA ASN A 49 -16.03 3.87 -9.96
C ASN A 49 -14.95 4.73 -10.63
N GLY A 50 -13.81 4.14 -11.03
CA GLY A 50 -12.72 4.87 -11.67
C GLY A 50 -11.95 5.80 -10.74
N GLU A 51 -12.16 5.76 -9.42
CA GLU A 51 -11.44 6.59 -8.46
C GLU A 51 -9.94 6.28 -8.45
N ILE A 52 -9.14 7.32 -8.23
CA ILE A 52 -7.68 7.24 -8.17
C ILE A 52 -7.29 7.48 -6.71
N THR A 53 -6.88 6.42 -6.01
CA THR A 53 -6.54 6.49 -4.58
C THR A 53 -5.08 6.16 -4.31
N GLN A 54 -4.59 6.57 -3.12
CA GLN A 54 -3.25 6.24 -2.63
C GLN A 54 -3.03 4.71 -2.63
N ALA A 55 -4.05 3.95 -2.20
CA ALA A 55 -3.99 2.50 -2.14
C ALA A 55 -3.88 1.87 -3.54
N ASN A 56 -4.60 2.41 -4.54
CA ASN A 56 -4.53 1.89 -5.91
C ASN A 56 -3.11 2.02 -6.51
N GLN A 57 -2.34 3.04 -6.11
CA GLN A 57 -0.96 3.19 -6.57
C GLN A 57 0.02 2.35 -5.73
N ALA A 58 -0.14 2.37 -4.41
CA ALA A 58 0.83 1.78 -3.49
C ALA A 58 0.89 0.25 -3.56
N LEU A 59 -0.27 -0.42 -3.66
CA LEU A 59 -0.36 -1.88 -3.74
C LEU A 59 0.48 -2.48 -4.90
N PRO A 60 0.26 -2.09 -6.18
CA PRO A 60 1.02 -2.66 -7.28
C PRO A 60 2.50 -2.27 -7.26
N LEU A 61 2.87 -1.13 -6.65
CA LEU A 61 4.28 -0.77 -6.40
C LEU A 61 4.94 -1.77 -5.45
N CYS A 62 4.35 -2.00 -4.27
CA CYS A 62 4.90 -2.93 -3.27
C CYS A 62 4.97 -4.38 -3.76
N PHE A 63 4.05 -4.81 -4.62
CA PHE A 63 4.04 -6.18 -5.16
C PHE A 63 4.85 -6.35 -6.45
N GLY A 64 5.55 -5.31 -6.94
CA GLY A 64 6.31 -5.39 -8.19
C GLY A 64 5.43 -5.68 -9.41
N MET A 65 4.16 -5.26 -9.36
CA MET A 65 3.18 -5.49 -10.43
C MET A 65 3.27 -4.44 -11.53
N VAL A 66 3.73 -3.23 -11.20
CA VAL A 66 3.85 -2.12 -12.17
C VAL A 66 4.86 -2.49 -13.27
N PRO A 67 4.52 -2.32 -14.57
CA PRO A 67 5.49 -2.43 -15.66
C PRO A 67 6.66 -1.46 -15.44
N LYS A 68 7.89 -1.91 -15.74
CA LYS A 68 9.12 -1.16 -15.40
C LYS A 68 9.13 0.27 -15.95
N GLU A 69 8.59 0.45 -17.14
CA GLU A 69 8.46 1.74 -17.82
C GLU A 69 7.45 2.70 -17.15
N CYS A 70 6.50 2.16 -16.38
CA CYS A 70 5.45 2.94 -15.72
C CYS A 70 5.76 3.27 -14.25
N VAL A 71 6.76 2.62 -13.64
CA VAL A 71 7.06 2.74 -12.19
C VAL A 71 7.19 4.21 -11.76
N LYS A 72 8.00 5.00 -12.47
CA LYS A 72 8.22 6.42 -12.10
C LYS A 72 6.94 7.25 -12.17
N SER A 73 6.08 6.99 -13.15
CA SER A 73 4.81 7.71 -13.27
C SER A 73 3.84 7.33 -12.15
N VAL A 74 3.74 6.05 -11.80
CA VAL A 74 2.86 5.59 -10.72
C VAL A 74 3.35 6.10 -9.35
N GLN A 75 4.67 6.16 -9.15
CA GLN A 75 5.27 6.80 -7.98
C GLN A 75 4.95 8.29 -7.90
N ALA A 76 5.03 9.01 -9.02
CA ALA A 76 4.65 10.42 -9.09
C ALA A 76 3.16 10.62 -8.79
N GLU A 77 2.29 9.74 -9.28
CA GLU A 77 0.85 9.78 -8.97
C GLU A 77 0.59 9.57 -7.48
N LEU A 78 1.25 8.58 -6.86
CA LEU A 78 1.14 8.35 -5.42
C LEU A 78 1.53 9.61 -4.63
N LEU A 79 2.63 10.27 -5.01
CA LEU A 79 3.08 11.52 -4.37
C LEU A 79 2.08 12.67 -4.55
N ALA A 80 1.49 12.82 -5.74
CA ALA A 80 0.48 13.84 -6.00
C ALA A 80 -0.76 13.65 -5.08
N LEU A 81 -1.15 12.41 -4.83
CA LEU A 81 -2.24 12.04 -3.91
C LEU A 81 -1.89 12.21 -2.43
N CYS A 82 -0.62 12.48 -2.11
CA CYS A 82 -0.10 12.64 -0.75
C CYS A 82 0.21 14.12 -0.40
N THR A 83 -0.17 15.07 -1.26
CA THR A 83 0.20 16.48 -1.13
C THR A 83 -0.34 17.15 0.14
N ASP A 84 -1.55 16.79 0.56
CA ASP A 84 -2.17 17.32 1.80
C ASP A 84 -1.70 16.60 3.08
N SER A 85 -0.82 15.61 2.93
CA SER A 85 -0.28 14.76 3.99
C SER A 85 -1.37 14.07 4.83
N HIS A 86 -2.51 13.70 4.22
CA HIS A 86 -3.51 12.84 4.85
C HIS A 86 -3.45 11.41 4.33
N LEU A 87 -3.66 10.45 5.23
CA LEU A 87 -3.86 9.04 4.86
C LEU A 87 -5.32 8.83 4.45
N LYS A 88 -5.55 8.55 3.17
CA LYS A 88 -6.89 8.36 2.58
C LYS A 88 -7.11 6.89 2.24
N CYS A 89 -7.18 6.07 3.28
CA CYS A 89 -7.30 4.62 3.14
C CYS A 89 -7.89 3.93 4.38
N GLY A 90 -8.47 2.75 4.15
CA GLY A 90 -8.67 1.77 5.22
C GLY A 90 -7.37 1.07 5.62
N GLU A 91 -7.49 0.11 6.52
CA GLU A 91 -6.34 -0.56 7.17
C GLU A 91 -5.47 -1.37 6.19
N ILE A 92 -6.09 -1.98 5.18
CA ILE A 92 -5.36 -2.73 4.14
C ILE A 92 -4.44 -1.79 3.36
N GLY A 93 -4.95 -0.66 2.88
CA GLY A 93 -4.17 0.29 2.09
C GLY A 93 -3.06 0.96 2.89
N LEU A 94 -3.28 1.20 4.18
CA LEU A 94 -2.37 1.90 5.08
C LEU A 94 -0.96 1.30 5.10
N VAL A 95 -0.87 -0.04 5.24
CA VAL A 95 0.42 -0.75 5.26
C VAL A 95 1.20 -0.49 3.98
N TYR A 96 0.53 -0.60 2.82
CA TYR A 96 1.21 -0.49 1.53
C TYR A 96 1.55 0.94 1.17
N ILE A 97 0.73 1.93 1.57
CA ILE A 97 1.05 3.35 1.35
C ILE A 97 2.32 3.72 2.09
N LEU A 98 2.43 3.37 3.38
CA LEU A 98 3.62 3.65 4.18
C LEU A 98 4.86 2.91 3.65
N ARG A 99 4.70 1.65 3.22
CA ARG A 99 5.80 0.87 2.63
C ARG A 99 6.26 1.44 1.29
N ALA A 100 5.34 1.75 0.38
CA ALA A 100 5.67 2.32 -0.92
C ALA A 100 6.39 3.67 -0.77
N LEU A 101 5.89 4.55 0.11
CA LEU A 101 6.55 5.81 0.41
C LEU A 101 7.96 5.59 1.01
N SER A 102 8.14 4.62 1.91
CA SER A 102 9.45 4.32 2.50
C SER A 102 10.43 3.78 1.46
N GLU A 103 9.99 2.86 0.58
CA GLU A 103 10.79 2.34 -0.54
C GLU A 103 11.16 3.44 -1.56
N MET A 104 10.34 4.48 -1.66
CA MET A 104 10.60 5.70 -2.44
C MET A 104 11.45 6.74 -1.70
N ASN A 105 11.95 6.43 -0.51
CA ASN A 105 12.70 7.31 0.40
C ASN A 105 11.93 8.57 0.85
N GLN A 106 10.60 8.54 0.83
CA GLN A 106 9.71 9.66 1.19
C GLN A 106 9.42 9.70 2.70
N HIS A 107 10.47 9.58 3.51
CA HIS A 107 10.37 9.49 4.98
C HIS A 107 9.80 10.77 5.61
N GLU A 108 10.17 11.95 5.09
CA GLU A 108 9.63 13.24 5.53
C GLU A 108 8.10 13.30 5.35
N LYS A 109 7.61 12.83 4.20
CA LYS A 109 6.18 12.78 3.90
C LYS A 109 5.43 11.84 4.84
N ILE A 110 6.02 10.68 5.14
CA ILE A 110 5.46 9.74 6.13
C ILE A 110 5.38 10.40 7.51
N HIS A 111 6.45 11.08 7.93
CA HIS A 111 6.48 11.79 9.20
C HIS A 111 5.38 12.86 9.28
N GLU A 112 5.24 13.68 8.23
CA GLU A 112 4.15 14.67 8.13
C GLU A 112 2.77 14.03 8.28
N MET A 113 2.51 12.91 7.61
CA MET A 113 1.23 12.20 7.70
C MET A 113 0.93 11.67 9.09
N ILE A 114 1.93 11.09 9.77
CA ILE A 114 1.78 10.52 11.10
C ILE A 114 1.54 11.63 12.15
N MET A 115 2.22 12.77 11.97
CA MET A 115 2.24 13.91 12.90
C MET A 115 1.14 14.94 12.65
N LYS A 116 0.23 14.70 11.71
CA LYS A 116 -0.98 15.54 11.53
C LYS A 116 -1.75 15.66 12.84
N LYS A 117 -2.22 16.87 13.16
CA LYS A 117 -3.01 17.10 14.40
C LYS A 117 -4.49 16.80 14.18
N ASP A 118 -4.95 17.04 12.97
CA ASP A 118 -6.26 16.72 12.45
C ASP A 118 -6.33 15.27 11.97
N HIS A 119 -7.55 14.89 11.63
CA HIS A 119 -7.97 13.52 11.40
C HIS A 119 -7.90 13.20 9.91
N PRO A 120 -7.48 11.98 9.47
CA PRO A 120 -6.95 10.87 10.25
C PRO A 120 -5.43 10.96 10.49
N SER A 121 -4.97 10.67 11.72
CA SER A 121 -3.56 10.65 12.10
C SER A 121 -3.29 9.86 13.39
N TYR A 122 -2.03 9.47 13.62
CA TYR A 122 -1.65 8.79 14.87
C TYR A 122 -1.49 9.77 16.03
N LEU A 123 -1.00 10.98 15.77
CA LEU A 123 -0.90 12.02 16.80
C LEU A 123 -2.28 12.40 17.37
N ARG A 124 -3.35 12.29 16.58
CA ARG A 124 -4.73 12.46 17.08
C ARG A 124 -5.07 11.47 18.20
N PHE A 125 -4.66 10.20 18.12
CA PHE A 125 -4.89 9.23 19.21
C PHE A 125 -4.19 9.64 20.49
N ILE A 126 -2.93 10.07 20.37
CA ILE A 126 -2.14 10.54 21.50
C ILE A 126 -2.82 11.76 22.14
N ASN A 127 -3.26 12.73 21.33
CA ASN A 127 -3.96 13.93 21.81
C ASN A 127 -5.32 13.60 22.45
N ASN A 128 -5.95 12.48 22.10
CA ASN A 128 -7.19 11.99 22.68
C ASN A 128 -6.98 11.03 23.87
N ASN A 129 -5.77 10.96 24.42
CA ASN A 129 -5.40 10.10 25.55
C ASN A 129 -5.61 8.60 25.30
N GLU A 130 -5.55 8.16 24.04
CA GLU A 130 -5.58 6.75 23.72
C GLU A 130 -4.29 6.07 24.18
N THR A 131 -4.42 4.98 24.94
CA THR A 131 -3.28 4.15 25.38
C THR A 131 -3.04 2.96 24.46
N THR A 132 -3.94 2.71 23.51
CA THR A 132 -3.92 1.65 22.49
C THR A 132 -4.46 2.19 21.17
N LEU A 133 -4.47 1.37 20.10
CA LEU A 133 -4.93 1.82 18.78
C LEU A 133 -6.41 1.48 18.58
N PRO A 134 -7.30 2.45 18.29
CA PRO A 134 -8.70 2.15 18.01
C PRO A 134 -8.92 1.41 16.69
N GLU A 135 -10.07 0.79 16.47
CA GLU A 135 -10.41 0.13 15.20
C GLU A 135 -10.52 1.14 14.06
N PHE A 136 -11.37 2.16 14.22
CA PHE A 136 -11.51 3.22 13.22
C PHE A 136 -10.68 4.43 13.56
N TRP A 137 -10.34 5.21 12.53
CA TRP A 137 -9.78 6.53 12.74
C TRP A 137 -10.70 7.37 13.62
N ARG A 138 -12.03 7.28 13.40
CA ARG A 138 -13.06 8.07 14.08
C ARG A 138 -13.03 7.89 15.60
N ASP A 139 -13.33 8.98 16.31
CA ASP A 139 -13.34 9.02 17.78
C ASP A 139 -14.43 8.11 18.41
N ASP A 140 -15.44 7.71 17.64
CA ASP A 140 -16.55 6.82 18.05
C ASP A 140 -16.29 5.32 17.85
N ALA A 141 -15.02 4.93 17.63
CA ALA A 141 -14.64 3.53 17.48
C ALA A 141 -15.04 2.70 18.72
N ARG A 142 -15.80 1.62 18.49
CA ARG A 142 -16.28 0.71 19.55
C ARG A 142 -15.12 -0.05 20.19
N SER A 143 -14.24 -0.63 19.38
CA SER A 143 -13.01 -1.25 19.86
C SER A 143 -11.89 -0.22 19.90
N ARG A 144 -11.20 -0.12 21.05
CA ARG A 144 -10.09 0.81 21.28
C ARG A 144 -8.72 0.13 21.29
N ASN A 145 -8.65 -1.17 21.00
CA ASN A 145 -7.42 -1.95 21.01
C ASN A 145 -7.37 -2.93 19.82
N HIS A 146 -6.94 -2.44 18.66
CA HIS A 146 -6.94 -3.13 17.38
C HIS A 146 -5.55 -3.06 16.73
N ASP A 147 -4.80 -4.17 16.79
CA ASP A 147 -3.36 -4.20 16.45
C ASP A 147 -3.06 -3.98 14.95
N ILE A 148 -4.04 -4.17 14.07
CA ILE A 148 -3.83 -3.96 12.61
C ILE A 148 -3.42 -2.51 12.28
N ARG A 149 -3.76 -1.55 13.14
CA ARG A 149 -3.36 -0.15 13.02
C ARG A 149 -1.92 0.09 13.45
N ARG A 150 -1.20 -0.92 13.94
CA ARG A 150 0.25 -0.87 14.19
C ARG A 150 1.08 -0.83 12.91
N SER A 151 0.44 -0.79 11.75
CA SER A 151 1.06 -0.69 10.43
C SER A 151 2.02 0.49 10.27
N ALA A 152 1.94 1.53 11.10
CA ALA A 152 2.98 2.56 11.21
C ALA A 152 4.39 1.97 11.41
N ARG A 153 4.53 0.80 12.05
CA ARG A 153 5.81 0.09 12.21
C ARG A 153 6.51 -0.19 10.87
N TYR A 154 5.75 -0.37 9.78
CA TYR A 154 6.31 -0.63 8.46
C TYR A 154 6.92 0.60 7.77
N SER A 155 6.85 1.78 8.41
CA SER A 155 7.57 2.99 7.95
C SER A 155 9.09 2.93 8.20
N TYR A 156 9.55 1.99 9.03
CA TYR A 156 10.97 1.75 9.29
C TYR A 156 11.41 0.44 8.60
N ASN A 157 12.41 0.56 7.73
CA ASN A 157 13.00 -0.47 6.87
C ASN A 157 12.85 -1.91 7.40
N PHE A 158 11.99 -2.68 6.74
CA PHE A 158 12.22 -4.12 6.59
C PHE A 158 12.82 -4.33 5.21
N GLY A 159 13.97 -5.01 5.15
CA GLY A 159 14.70 -5.25 3.92
C GLY A 159 13.79 -5.73 2.79
N LYS A 160 14.12 -5.31 1.57
CA LYS A 160 13.40 -5.64 0.33
C LYS A 160 12.97 -7.11 0.35
N LEU A 161 11.66 -7.34 0.34
CA LEU A 161 11.12 -8.61 -0.14
C LEU A 161 11.33 -8.60 -1.66
N HIS A 162 12.50 -9.06 -2.06
CA HIS A 162 12.79 -9.37 -3.46
C HIS A 162 11.95 -10.58 -3.86
N PHE A 163 10.81 -10.33 -4.50
CA PHE A 163 10.06 -11.32 -5.25
C PHE A 163 10.57 -11.38 -6.70
#